data_AF-A0A6N7YP71-F1
#
_entry.id   AF-A0A6N7YP71-F1
#
_cell.length_a   1.000
_cell.length_b   1.000
_cell.length_c   1.000
_cell.angle_alpha   90.00
_cell.angle_beta   90.00
_cell.angle_gamma   90.00
#
_symmetry.space_group_name_H-M   'P 1'
#
loop_
_entity.id
_entity.type
_entity.pdbx_description
1 polymer ?
#
loop_
_entity_poly.entity_id
_entity_poly.type
_entity_poly.pdbx_seq_one_letter_code
_entity_poly.pdbx_strand_id
1 'polypeptide(L)' 'MLQLENDLAAELEARDELLVACREVLAGTGTGAASALVQHIDAVLDLGADDLRHC' A
#
# COMPACT_ATOMS: atom_id res chain seq x y z
N MET A 1 -3.80 -28.37 0.48
CA MET A 1 -3.85 -27.14 1.31
C MET A 1 -2.81 -26.14 0.82
N LEU A 2 -1.54 -26.54 0.71
CA LEU A 2 -0.42 -25.70 0.25
C LEU A 2 -0.64 -24.91 -1.05
N GLN A 3 -1.42 -25.43 -2.01
CA GLN A 3 -1.64 -24.75 -3.28
C GLN A 3 -2.49 -23.48 -3.12
N LEU A 4 -3.62 -23.55 -2.39
CA LEU A 4 -4.46 -22.37 -2.12
C LEU A 4 -3.72 -21.29 -1.32
N GLU A 5 -2.86 -21.70 -0.38
CA GLU A 5 -2.03 -20.78 0.40
C GLU A 5 -1.00 -20.07 -0.48
N ASN A 6 -0.47 -20.76 -1.51
CA ASN A 6 0.45 -20.20 -2.49
C ASN A 6 -0.26 -19.25 -3.46
N ASP A 7 -1.43 -19.64 -3.98
CA ASP A 7 -2.26 -18.79 -4.83
C ASP A 7 -2.66 -17.50 -4.09
N LEU A 8 -3.10 -17.60 -2.83
CA LEU A 8 -3.44 -16.43 -2.01
C LEU A 8 -2.24 -15.52 -1.76
N ALA A 9 -1.06 -16.09 -1.49
CA ALA A 9 0.15 -15.30 -1.27
C ALA A 9 0.54 -14.51 -2.52
N ALA A 10 0.46 -15.12 -3.71
CA ALA A 10 0.78 -14.44 -4.97
C ALA A 10 -0.21 -13.31 -5.28
N GLU A 11 -1.51 -13.51 -5.03
CA GLU A 11 -2.53 -12.46 -5.21
C GLU A 11 -2.33 -11.29 -4.24
N LEU A 12 -1.94 -11.57 -3.00
CA LEU A 12 -1.61 -10.53 -2.01
C LEU A 12 -0.37 -9.73 -2.41
N GLU A 13 0.66 -10.41 -2.92
CA GLU A 13 1.87 -9.76 -3.44
C GLU A 13 1.54 -8.84 -4.62
N ALA A 14 0.79 -9.34 -5.62
CA ALA A 14 0.38 -8.56 -6.77
C ALA A 14 -0.50 -7.35 -6.40
N ARG A 15 -1.36 -7.50 -5.38
CA ARG A 15 -2.14 -6.40 -4.82
C ARG A 15 -1.22 -5.32 -4.24
N ASP A 16 -0.23 -5.72 -3.46
CA ASP A 16 0.67 -4.78 -2.79
C ASP A 16 1.52 -4.02 -3.81
N GLU A 17 2.03 -4.69 -4.84
CA GLU A 17 2.73 -4.05 -5.97
C GLU A 17 1.85 -3.01 -6.68
N LEU A 18 0.59 -3.36 -6.97
CA LEU A 18 -0.36 -2.43 -7.60
C LEU A 18 -0.63 -1.21 -6.71
N LEU A 19 -0.84 -1.42 -5.41
CA LEU A 19 -1.12 -0.34 -4.47
C LEU A 19 0.08 0.61 -4.34
N VAL A 20 1.32 0.10 -4.32
CA VAL A 20 2.53 0.92 -4.36
C VAL A 20 2.57 1.77 -5.63
N ALA A 21 2.33 1.19 -6.81
CA ALA A 21 2.33 1.95 -8.06
C ALA A 21 1.24 3.04 -8.08
N CYS A 22 0.03 2.74 -7.61
CA CYS A 22 -1.04 3.73 -7.48
C CYS A 22 -0.65 4.87 -6.52
N ARG A 23 -0.01 4.54 -5.39
CA ARG A 23 0.46 5.53 -4.42
C ARG A 23 1.41 6.54 -5.03
N GLU A 24 2.40 6.07 -5.80
CA GLU A 24 3.40 6.94 -6.45
C GLU A 24 2.73 7.92 -7.42
N VAL A 25 1.79 7.43 -8.23
CA VAL A 25 1.02 8.27 -9.15
C VAL A 25 0.18 9.31 -8.38
N LEU A 26 -0.54 8.87 -7.35
CA LEU A 26 -1.42 9.74 -6.55
C LEU A 26 -0.63 10.83 -5.82
N ALA A 27 0.53 10.49 -5.25
CA ALA A 27 1.41 11.44 -4.57
C ALA A 27 1.85 12.60 -5.49
N GLY A 28 1.99 12.34 -6.79
CA GLY A 28 2.34 13.36 -7.79
C GLY A 28 1.21 14.33 -8.17
N THR A 29 -0.04 14.06 -7.77
CA THR A 29 -1.20 14.86 -8.23
C THR A 29 -1.50 16.10 -7.40
N GLY A 30 -1.01 16.18 -6.15
CA GLY A 30 -1.15 17.36 -5.28
C GLY A 30 -2.58 17.70 -4.81
N THR A 31 -3.56 16.80 -4.96
CA THR A 31 -4.94 17.05 -4.50
C THR A 31 -5.19 16.48 -3.10
N GLY A 32 -6.10 17.11 -2.34
CA GLY A 32 -6.48 16.61 -1.01
C GLY A 32 -7.09 15.20 -1.03
N ALA A 33 -7.87 14.89 -2.07
CA ALA A 33 -8.45 13.55 -2.26
C ALA A 33 -7.36 12.50 -2.54
N ALA A 34 -6.37 12.83 -3.38
CA ALA A 34 -5.24 11.94 -3.62
C ALA A 34 -4.37 11.74 -2.37
N SER A 35 -4.16 12.79 -1.58
CA SER A 35 -3.46 12.67 -0.28
C SER A 35 -4.18 11.74 0.68
N ALA A 36 -5.52 11.83 0.77
CA ALA A 36 -6.31 10.91 1.59
C ALA A 36 -6.17 9.46 1.12
N LEU A 37 -6.18 9.21 -0.19
CA LEU A 37 -5.98 7.86 -0.75
C LEU A 37 -4.57 7.32 -0.49
N VAL A 38 -3.53 8.16 -0.63
CA VAL A 38 -2.14 7.78 -0.29
C VAL A 38 -2.06 7.35 1.18
N GLN A 39 -2.67 8.09 2.11
CA GLN A 39 -2.69 7.72 3.53
C GLN A 39 -3.41 6.38 3.79
N HIS A 40 -4.48 6.09 3.05
CA HIS A 40 -5.17 4.80 3.16
C HIS A 40 -4.31 3.66 2.63
N ILE A 41 -3.60 3.88 1.51
CA ILE A 41 -2.67 2.89 0.95
C ILE A 41 -1.53 2.63 1.94
N ASP A 42 -0.96 3.69 2.53
CA ASP A 42 0.09 3.60 3.55
C ASP A 42 -0.36 2.76 4.75
N ALA A 43 -1.59 2.96 5.23
CA ALA A 43 -2.13 2.17 6.34
C ALA A 43 -2.37 0.70 5.96
N VAL A 44 -2.82 0.40 4.74
CA VAL A 44 -3.06 -0.98 4.27
C VAL A 44 -1.75 -1.75 4.12
N LEU A 45 -0.71 -1.07 3.63
CA LEU A 45 0.61 -1.64 3.38
C LEU A 45 1.58 -1.51 4.57
N ASP A 46 1.13 -0.90 5.67
CA ASP A 46 1.95 -0.57 6.85
C ASP A 46 3.19 0.29 6.52
N LEU A 47 3.09 1.14 5.49
CA LEU A 47 4.14 2.05 5.05
C LEU A 47 4.06 3.35 5.86
N GLY A 48 4.79 3.42 6.98
CA GLY A 48 4.89 4.65 7.78
C GLY A 48 4.80 4.46 9.29
N ALA A 49 4.61 3.22 9.79
CA ALA A 49 4.61 2.93 11.22
C ALA A 49 6.00 3.04 11.91
N ASP A 50 7.07 3.30 11.14
CA ASP A 50 8.42 3.50 11.67
C ASP A 50 8.74 5.00 11.92
N ASP A 51 8.09 5.93 11.21
CA ASP A 51 8.37 7.37 11.31
C ASP A 51 7.82 8.00 12.62
N LEU A 52 6.80 7.39 13.23
CA LEU A 52 6.20 7.85 14.49
C LEU A 52 6.90 7.36 15.78
N ARG A 53 7.95 6.53 15.70
CA ARG A 53 8.66 6.02 16.89
C ARG A 53 9.91 6.83 17.27
N HIS A 54 10.22 7.90 16.53
CA HIS A 54 11.41 8.72 16.76
C HIS A 54 11.12 10.15 17.26
N CYS A 55 9.89 10.44 17.71
CA CYS A 55 9.54 11.70 18.37
C CYS A 55 9.52 11.55 19.89
#